data_AF-A0A2M7RWC8-F1
#
_entry.id   AF-A0A2M7RWC8-F1
#
_cell.length_a   1.000
_cell.length_b   1.000
_cell.length_c   1.000
_cell.angle_alpha   90.00
_cell.angle_beta   90.00
_cell.angle_gamma   90.00
#
_symmetry.space_group_name_H-M   'P 1'
#
loop_
_entity.id
_entity.type
_entity.pdbx_description
1 polymer ?
#
loop_
_entity_poly.entity_id
_entity_poly.type
_entity_poly.pdbx_seq_one_letter_code
_entity_poly.pdbx_strand_id
1 'polypeptide(L)'
;DKQNVSSSSDSIQPPILITNIFLTPQKIKSSSIEATGTNSGGNLGIKGGIVYLHKNLFHSGERLTVRLNGGLEVQQLINQPQKEQLIFGVFNTFEFGPEVNLEIPRFLLPISFEKFSKNLNPKTSFNYILNYQNRPEYERNLTQFSFGYFWNAKNKYKKHFLNPFTISLIKIHLTEQFKTRIEQENNPFIISSFTDHLISASNYTYVYNNQTSNKTRDFKFFRFSTEFAGNTLWLSDVMLNTPKNEKGGFEYFHIQYAQYMKFDFDYRYYNQAPFSALVSRIAFGIGRPYGNLNVLPFEKSYFGGGANGIRAWQARTLGPGSLPDSLISTQFVNQIGEIKIEGNLEYRFDITKLFKGA
;
A
#
# COMPACT_ATOMS: atom_id res chain seq x y z
N ASP A 1 -3.02 -19.44 -18.30
CA ASP A 1 -2.39 -20.62 -18.91
C ASP A 1 -3.23 -21.84 -18.67
N LYS A 2 -3.87 -22.36 -19.72
CA LYS A 2 -4.42 -23.71 -19.70
C LYS A 2 -3.29 -24.63 -20.17
N GLN A 3 -2.62 -25.28 -19.23
CA GLN A 3 -1.67 -26.34 -19.55
C GLN A 3 -2.48 -27.61 -19.84
N ASN A 4 -2.52 -28.02 -21.10
CA ASN A 4 -2.93 -29.38 -21.44
C ASN A 4 -1.65 -30.21 -21.50
N VAL A 5 -1.44 -31.02 -20.47
CA VAL A 5 -0.34 -31.99 -20.41
C VAL A 5 -0.95 -33.34 -20.74
N SER A 6 -0.51 -33.98 -21.83
CA SER A 6 -0.82 -35.37 -22.10
C SER A 6 0.42 -36.23 -21.89
N SER A 7 0.25 -37.32 -21.14
CA SER A 7 1.30 -38.30 -20.88
C SER A 7 0.87 -39.66 -21.38
N SER A 8 1.72 -40.32 -22.16
CA SER A 8 1.52 -41.70 -22.61
C SER A 8 2.77 -42.53 -22.30
N SER A 9 2.56 -43.76 -21.83
CA SER A 9 3.63 -44.75 -21.68
C SER A 9 3.85 -45.49 -22.99
N ASP A 10 5.09 -45.58 -23.44
CA ASP A 10 5.44 -46.43 -24.58
C ASP A 10 5.36 -47.91 -24.15
N SER A 11 4.76 -48.76 -24.99
CA SER A 11 4.49 -50.17 -24.69
C SER A 11 5.62 -51.11 -25.14
N ILE A 12 6.61 -50.61 -25.87
CA ILE A 12 7.58 -51.45 -26.63
C ILE A 12 9.03 -51.27 -26.14
N GLN A 13 9.34 -50.27 -25.32
CA GLN A 13 10.67 -50.02 -24.72
C GLN A 13 10.56 -49.73 -23.21
N PRO A 14 11.66 -49.81 -22.41
CA PRO A 14 11.63 -49.53 -20.97
C PRO A 14 10.91 -48.21 -20.68
N PRO A 15 10.26 -48.04 -19.50
CA PRO A 15 9.18 -47.08 -19.29
C PRO A 15 9.66 -45.63 -19.45
N ILE A 16 9.61 -45.12 -20.67
CA ILE A 16 9.88 -43.72 -21.01
C ILE A 16 8.53 -43.00 -20.96
N LEU A 17 8.45 -41.97 -20.11
CA LEU A 17 7.29 -41.10 -20.01
C LEU A 17 7.34 -40.08 -21.15
N ILE A 18 6.51 -40.26 -22.17
CA ILE A 18 6.35 -39.25 -23.23
C ILE A 18 5.39 -38.18 -22.71
N THR A 19 5.90 -36.98 -22.45
CA THR A 19 5.12 -35.83 -21.99
C THR A 19 5.01 -34.80 -23.10
N ASN A 20 3.80 -34.56 -23.59
CA ASN A 20 3.53 -33.50 -24.55
C ASN A 20 3.00 -32.27 -23.82
N ILE A 21 3.69 -31.13 -23.98
CA ILE A 21 3.33 -29.85 -23.36
C ILE A 21 2.91 -28.89 -24.48
N PHE A 22 1.60 -28.64 -24.58
CA PHE A 22 1.06 -27.66 -25.52
C PHE A 22 1.03 -26.28 -24.87
N LEU A 23 1.77 -25.32 -25.42
CA LEU A 23 1.81 -23.94 -24.96
C LEU A 23 1.17 -23.02 -25.99
N THR A 24 0.24 -22.17 -25.55
CA THR A 24 -0.27 -21.08 -26.36
C THR A 24 0.53 -19.82 -26.08
N PRO A 25 1.15 -19.18 -27.10
CA PRO A 25 1.87 -17.93 -26.91
C PRO A 25 0.95 -16.85 -26.32
N GLN A 26 1.39 -16.19 -25.26
CA GLN A 26 0.71 -15.00 -24.77
C GLN A 26 1.18 -13.75 -25.52
N LYS A 27 0.30 -12.76 -25.67
CA LYS A 27 0.71 -11.43 -26.15
C LYS A 27 1.79 -10.85 -25.23
N ILE A 28 2.93 -10.48 -25.81
CA ILE A 28 4.09 -9.92 -25.10
C ILE A 28 3.79 -8.50 -24.61
N LYS A 29 3.09 -7.72 -25.44
CA LYS A 29 2.71 -6.33 -25.15
C LYS A 29 1.20 -6.22 -25.02
N SER A 30 0.73 -5.42 -24.06
CA SER A 30 -0.68 -5.07 -23.96
C SER A 30 -0.85 -3.69 -23.33
N SER A 31 -1.85 -2.96 -23.79
CA SER A 31 -2.30 -1.71 -23.17
C SER A 31 -3.74 -1.86 -22.72
N SER A 32 -4.08 -1.35 -21.55
CA SER A 32 -5.46 -1.23 -21.08
C SER A 32 -5.75 0.21 -20.66
N ILE A 33 -7.00 0.62 -20.86
CA ILE A 33 -7.54 1.89 -20.38
C ILE A 33 -8.54 1.55 -19.28
N GLU A 34 -8.48 2.26 -18.18
CA GLU A 34 -9.32 2.07 -17.01
C GLU A 34 -10.00 3.41 -16.68
N ALA A 35 -11.27 3.36 -16.32
CA ALA A 35 -12.04 4.51 -15.86
C ALA A 35 -12.88 4.08 -14.65
N THR A 36 -12.82 4.86 -13.57
CA THR A 36 -13.46 4.53 -12.29
C THR A 36 -14.10 5.77 -11.69
N GLY A 37 -15.39 5.68 -11.36
CA GLY A 37 -16.05 6.64 -10.46
C GLY A 37 -15.72 6.29 -9.01
N THR A 38 -15.38 7.28 -8.20
CA THR A 38 -14.94 7.11 -6.81
C THR A 38 -15.82 7.95 -5.87
N ASN A 39 -16.06 7.42 -4.67
CA ASN A 39 -16.64 8.14 -3.55
C ASN A 39 -15.77 7.86 -2.31
N SER A 40 -14.78 8.69 -2.09
CA SER A 40 -13.78 8.53 -1.04
C SER A 40 -14.10 9.47 0.12
N GLY A 41 -14.71 8.95 1.19
CA GLY A 41 -15.06 9.76 2.36
C GLY A 41 -16.11 10.85 2.09
N GLY A 42 -16.99 10.65 1.10
CA GLY A 42 -18.00 11.64 0.68
C GLY A 42 -17.56 12.53 -0.49
N ASN A 43 -16.28 12.47 -0.88
CA ASN A 43 -15.76 13.18 -2.04
C ASN A 43 -16.01 12.35 -3.30
N LEU A 44 -16.82 12.89 -4.20
CA LEU A 44 -17.09 12.28 -5.51
C LEU A 44 -15.92 12.58 -6.44
N GLY A 45 -15.48 11.60 -7.22
CA GLY A 45 -14.38 11.81 -8.15
C GLY A 45 -14.41 10.84 -9.33
N ILE A 46 -13.64 11.16 -10.35
CA ILE A 46 -13.44 10.34 -11.53
C ILE A 46 -11.95 10.12 -11.69
N LYS A 47 -11.52 8.86 -11.81
CA LYS A 47 -10.14 8.48 -12.09
C LYS A 47 -10.06 7.73 -13.41
N GLY A 48 -9.09 8.11 -14.23
CA GLY A 48 -8.74 7.43 -15.47
C GLY A 48 -7.30 6.95 -15.42
N GLY A 49 -7.00 5.88 -16.15
CA GLY A 49 -5.64 5.35 -16.21
C GLY A 49 -5.34 4.59 -17.49
N ILE A 50 -4.08 4.64 -17.90
CA ILE A 50 -3.52 3.81 -18.97
C ILE A 50 -2.48 2.89 -18.34
N VAL A 51 -2.58 1.60 -18.64
CA VAL A 51 -1.62 0.58 -18.18
C VAL A 51 -0.98 -0.06 -19.40
N TYR A 52 0.32 0.13 -19.55
CA TYR A 52 1.13 -0.56 -20.53
C TYR A 52 1.91 -1.69 -19.87
N LEU A 53 1.88 -2.88 -20.48
CA LEU A 53 2.52 -4.09 -19.98
C LEU A 53 3.42 -4.69 -21.07
N HIS A 54 4.66 -4.99 -20.71
CA HIS A 54 5.62 -5.74 -21.53
C HIS A 54 6.12 -6.96 -20.74
N LYS A 55 5.78 -8.18 -21.19
CA LYS A 55 6.04 -9.44 -20.45
C LYS A 55 7.39 -10.10 -20.73
N ASN A 56 8.24 -9.50 -21.56
CA ASN A 56 9.55 -10.06 -21.90
C ASN A 56 10.58 -8.98 -22.26
N LEU A 57 10.77 -7.96 -21.41
CA LEU A 57 11.54 -6.76 -21.77
C LEU A 57 12.99 -7.05 -22.18
N PHE A 58 13.67 -7.97 -21.48
CA PHE A 58 15.06 -8.33 -21.76
C PHE A 58 15.18 -9.81 -22.17
N HIS A 59 14.11 -10.38 -22.72
CA HIS A 59 14.06 -11.75 -23.24
C HIS A 59 14.23 -12.87 -22.20
N SER A 60 14.19 -12.60 -20.89
CA SER A 60 14.22 -13.62 -19.83
C SER A 60 12.94 -13.70 -18.98
N GLY A 61 11.80 -13.25 -19.52
CA GLY A 61 10.51 -13.25 -18.83
C GLY A 61 10.29 -12.07 -17.89
N GLU A 62 11.05 -10.98 -18.06
CA GLU A 62 10.90 -9.77 -17.28
C GLU A 62 9.62 -9.03 -17.65
N ARG A 63 8.93 -8.55 -16.63
CA ARG A 63 7.66 -7.85 -16.75
C ARG A 63 7.84 -6.38 -16.39
N LEU A 64 7.78 -5.52 -17.39
CA LEU A 64 7.66 -4.08 -17.21
C LEU A 64 6.19 -3.69 -17.24
N THR A 65 5.74 -2.95 -16.22
CA THR A 65 4.41 -2.33 -16.17
C THR A 65 4.60 -0.82 -16.01
N VAL A 66 4.01 -0.03 -16.90
CA VAL A 66 3.95 1.42 -16.80
C VAL A 66 2.49 1.79 -16.61
N ARG A 67 2.15 2.50 -15.53
CA ARG A 67 0.80 3.02 -15.28
C ARG A 67 0.85 4.53 -15.29
N LEU A 68 -0.08 5.15 -15.99
CA LEU A 68 -0.31 6.59 -15.97
C LEU A 68 -1.74 6.79 -15.49
N ASN A 69 -1.91 7.31 -14.27
CA ASN A 69 -3.22 7.53 -13.68
C ASN A 69 -3.45 9.03 -13.47
N GLY A 70 -4.68 9.48 -13.72
CA GLY A 70 -5.13 10.84 -13.46
C GLY A 70 -6.50 10.83 -12.80
N GLY A 71 -6.76 11.80 -11.93
CA GLY A 71 -8.02 11.88 -11.19
C GLY A 71 -8.47 13.31 -10.94
N LEU A 72 -9.79 13.49 -10.90
CA LEU A 72 -10.43 14.72 -10.47
C LEU A 72 -11.40 14.39 -9.33
N GLU A 73 -11.38 15.17 -8.26
CA GLU A 73 -12.27 14.98 -7.10
C GLU A 73 -12.98 16.29 -6.73
N VAL A 74 -14.21 16.15 -6.22
CA VAL A 74 -15.00 17.20 -5.58
C VAL A 74 -14.83 17.03 -4.08
N GLN A 75 -13.95 17.84 -3.51
CA GLN A 75 -13.74 17.88 -2.07
C GLN A 75 -14.72 18.85 -1.43
N GLN A 76 -15.49 18.38 -0.43
CA GLN A 76 -16.42 19.23 0.30
C GLN A 76 -15.65 20.20 1.21
N LEU A 77 -15.61 21.48 0.85
CA LEU A 77 -15.06 22.55 1.69
C LEU A 77 -16.18 23.07 2.60
N ILE A 78 -16.07 22.88 3.91
CA ILE A 78 -17.04 23.44 4.86
C ILE A 78 -16.68 24.89 5.18
N ASN A 79 -17.67 25.79 5.06
CA ASN A 79 -17.62 27.19 5.46
C ASN A 79 -16.65 28.12 4.70
N GLN A 80 -16.41 27.89 3.40
CA GLN A 80 -15.77 28.91 2.55
C GLN A 80 -16.66 29.29 1.35
N PRO A 81 -16.88 30.60 1.10
CA PRO A 81 -17.53 31.04 -0.12
C PRO A 81 -16.67 30.67 -1.33
N GLN A 82 -17.31 29.99 -2.29
CA GLN A 82 -16.74 29.54 -3.56
C GLN A 82 -16.07 30.70 -4.31
N LYS A 83 -14.74 30.80 -4.19
CA LYS A 83 -13.91 31.71 -4.99
C LYS A 83 -12.70 31.03 -5.62
N GLU A 84 -12.76 29.71 -5.78
CA GLU A 84 -11.66 28.90 -6.30
C GLU A 84 -11.85 28.50 -7.77
N GLN A 85 -10.74 28.38 -8.50
CA GLN A 85 -10.68 27.95 -9.89
C GLN A 85 -11.12 26.49 -10.00
N LEU A 86 -12.43 26.28 -10.17
CA LEU A 86 -12.99 24.96 -10.40
C LEU A 86 -12.53 24.41 -11.75
N ILE A 87 -11.93 23.22 -11.74
CA ILE A 87 -11.62 22.45 -12.93
C ILE A 87 -12.94 21.93 -13.51
N PHE A 88 -13.21 22.27 -14.77
CA PHE A 88 -14.49 21.99 -15.45
C PHE A 88 -15.74 22.45 -14.68
N GLY A 89 -15.62 23.47 -13.81
CA GLY A 89 -16.74 24.07 -13.09
C GLY A 89 -17.28 23.27 -11.90
N VAL A 90 -16.72 22.10 -11.57
CA VAL A 90 -17.19 21.26 -10.45
C VAL A 90 -16.10 20.62 -9.61
N PHE A 91 -14.91 20.38 -10.15
CA PHE A 91 -13.81 19.72 -9.42
C PHE A 91 -12.85 20.75 -8.84
N ASN A 92 -12.37 20.51 -7.63
CA ASN A 92 -11.38 21.38 -6.97
C ASN A 92 -10.06 20.67 -6.68
N THR A 93 -9.99 19.35 -6.91
CA THR A 93 -8.80 18.54 -6.67
C THR A 93 -8.36 17.83 -7.94
N PHE A 94 -7.06 17.84 -8.20
CA PHE A 94 -6.43 17.10 -9.30
C PHE A 94 -5.34 16.17 -8.76
N GLU A 95 -5.30 14.94 -9.29
CA GLU A 95 -4.27 13.95 -8.99
C GLU A 95 -3.64 13.41 -10.27
N PHE A 96 -2.33 13.25 -10.28
CA PHE A 96 -1.60 12.58 -11.33
C PHE A 96 -0.53 11.67 -10.72
N GLY A 97 -0.52 10.39 -11.12
CA GLY A 97 0.35 9.39 -10.52
C GLY A 97 0.91 8.40 -11.53
N PRO A 98 2.05 8.70 -12.17
CA PRO A 98 2.75 7.73 -12.98
C PRO A 98 3.54 6.74 -12.13
N GLU A 99 3.52 5.47 -12.52
CA GLU A 99 4.22 4.37 -11.86
C GLU A 99 4.95 3.52 -12.90
N VAL A 100 6.19 3.15 -12.59
CA VAL A 100 6.97 2.19 -13.36
C VAL A 100 7.35 1.03 -12.44
N ASN A 101 6.97 -0.19 -12.81
CA ASN A 101 7.33 -1.41 -12.11
C ASN A 101 8.05 -2.38 -13.05
N LEU A 102 9.27 -2.76 -12.72
CA LEU A 102 10.04 -3.80 -13.40
C LEU A 102 10.17 -5.01 -12.48
N GLU A 103 9.58 -6.13 -12.89
CA GLU A 103 9.65 -7.41 -12.20
C GLU A 103 10.52 -8.39 -13.00
N ILE A 104 11.54 -8.93 -12.35
CA ILE A 104 12.49 -9.91 -12.91
C ILE A 104 12.21 -11.26 -12.23
N PRO A 105 11.98 -12.36 -12.97
CA PRO A 105 11.55 -13.65 -12.41
C PRO A 105 12.70 -14.47 -11.82
N ARG A 106 13.62 -13.80 -11.13
CA ARG A 106 14.73 -14.36 -10.36
C ARG A 106 15.19 -13.34 -9.32
N PHE A 107 15.88 -13.81 -8.29
CA PHE A 107 16.56 -12.89 -7.38
C PHE A 107 17.82 -12.32 -8.01
N LEU A 108 17.92 -10.99 -8.02
CA LEU A 108 19.18 -10.26 -8.22
C LEU A 108 19.79 -10.00 -6.85
N LEU A 109 20.63 -10.92 -6.38
CA LEU A 109 21.32 -10.81 -5.09
C LEU A 109 22.69 -10.16 -5.30
N PRO A 110 23.14 -9.28 -4.38
CA PRO A 110 24.45 -8.64 -4.47
C PRO A 110 25.62 -9.62 -4.20
N ILE A 111 25.32 -10.81 -3.65
CA ILE A 111 26.29 -11.87 -3.37
C ILE A 111 25.78 -13.20 -3.94
N SER A 112 26.71 -14.04 -4.40
CA SER A 112 26.42 -15.36 -4.98
C SER A 112 25.90 -16.32 -3.91
N PHE A 113 24.60 -16.51 -3.84
CA PHE A 113 23.98 -17.57 -3.03
C PHE A 113 23.77 -18.85 -3.85
N GLU A 114 23.62 -19.98 -3.15
CA GLU A 114 23.13 -21.22 -3.77
C GLU A 114 21.84 -20.96 -4.55
N LYS A 115 21.67 -21.67 -5.68
CA LYS A 115 20.54 -21.47 -6.59
C LYS A 115 19.22 -21.62 -5.83
N PHE A 116 18.54 -20.51 -5.60
CA PHE A 116 17.21 -20.51 -4.99
C PHE A 116 16.26 -21.34 -5.85
N SER A 117 15.46 -22.20 -5.22
CA SER A 117 14.60 -23.12 -5.97
C SER A 117 13.61 -22.34 -6.85
N LYS A 118 13.61 -22.62 -8.16
CA LYS A 118 12.70 -22.01 -9.13
C LYS A 118 11.21 -22.27 -8.79
N ASN A 119 10.93 -23.36 -8.08
CA ASN A 119 9.57 -23.73 -7.65
C ASN A 119 8.98 -22.73 -6.64
N LEU A 120 9.82 -21.92 -6.00
CA LEU A 120 9.42 -20.88 -5.07
C LEU A 120 9.00 -19.59 -5.79
N ASN A 121 9.09 -19.54 -7.13
CA ASN A 121 8.79 -18.38 -7.95
C ASN A 121 9.47 -17.10 -7.44
N PRO A 122 10.81 -17.10 -7.28
CA PRO A 122 11.55 -15.95 -6.79
C PRO A 122 11.47 -14.80 -7.79
N LYS A 123 11.30 -13.59 -7.29
CA LYS A 123 11.22 -12.38 -8.09
C LYS A 123 11.96 -11.24 -7.44
N THR A 124 12.57 -10.40 -8.26
CA THR A 124 13.07 -9.08 -7.87
C THR A 124 12.20 -8.02 -8.52
N SER A 125 11.81 -6.99 -7.76
CA SER A 125 10.99 -5.88 -8.23
C SER A 125 11.71 -4.57 -7.97
N PHE A 126 11.70 -3.72 -8.99
CA PHE A 126 12.07 -2.30 -8.90
C PHE A 126 10.81 -1.51 -9.21
N ASN A 127 10.43 -0.62 -8.30
CA ASN A 127 9.23 0.17 -8.44
C ASN A 127 9.53 1.64 -8.17
N TYR A 128 9.09 2.49 -9.09
CA TYR A 128 9.24 3.93 -9.02
C TYR A 128 7.87 4.57 -9.19
N ILE A 129 7.47 5.38 -8.21
CA ILE A 129 6.16 6.03 -8.14
C ILE A 129 6.39 7.52 -8.02
N LEU A 130 5.69 8.28 -8.86
CA LEU A 130 5.46 9.69 -8.63
C LEU A 130 3.97 9.88 -8.34
N ASN A 131 3.64 10.81 -7.45
CA ASN A 131 2.27 11.21 -7.23
C ASN A 131 2.24 12.71 -6.93
N TYR A 132 1.58 13.45 -7.83
CA TYR A 132 1.27 14.85 -7.68
C TYR A 132 -0.21 14.99 -7.34
N GLN A 133 -0.49 15.75 -6.28
CA GLN A 133 -1.84 16.10 -5.88
C GLN A 133 -1.89 17.61 -5.71
N ASN A 134 -2.81 18.25 -6.43
CA ASN A 134 -3.12 19.66 -6.27
C ASN A 134 -4.51 19.78 -5.64
N ARG A 135 -4.55 20.36 -4.45
CA ARG A 135 -5.77 20.71 -3.73
C ARG A 135 -5.75 22.20 -3.43
N PRO A 136 -6.91 22.81 -3.19
CA PRO A 136 -6.95 24.25 -2.95
C PRO A 136 -6.16 24.69 -1.72
N GLU A 137 -6.09 23.83 -0.70
CA GLU A 137 -5.35 24.14 0.52
C GLU A 137 -3.84 23.88 0.41
N TYR A 138 -3.44 22.91 -0.43
CA TYR A 138 -2.05 22.48 -0.55
C TYR A 138 -1.73 21.73 -1.86
N GLU A 139 -0.46 21.77 -2.25
CA GLU A 139 0.12 20.89 -3.25
C GLU A 139 0.99 19.83 -2.57
N ARG A 140 0.87 18.56 -2.99
CA ARG A 140 1.66 17.45 -2.46
C ARG A 140 2.33 16.68 -3.59
N ASN A 141 3.64 16.49 -3.43
CA ASN A 141 4.48 15.68 -4.30
C ASN A 141 5.04 14.50 -3.52
N LEU A 142 4.84 13.28 -4.03
CA LEU A 142 5.45 12.06 -3.54
C LEU A 142 6.35 11.48 -4.62
N THR A 143 7.61 11.25 -4.29
CA THR A 143 8.56 10.49 -5.10
C THR A 143 9.00 9.27 -4.30
N GLN A 144 8.73 8.07 -4.80
CA GLN A 144 9.09 6.83 -4.13
C GLN A 144 9.86 5.91 -5.04
N PHE A 145 10.97 5.37 -4.54
CA PHE A 145 11.69 4.26 -5.14
C PHE A 145 11.71 3.08 -4.17
N SER A 146 11.43 1.89 -4.66
CA SER A 146 11.48 0.66 -3.87
C SER A 146 12.15 -0.47 -4.63
N PHE A 147 12.99 -1.20 -3.90
CA PHE A 147 13.66 -2.41 -4.35
C PHE A 147 13.24 -3.56 -3.45
N GLY A 148 12.80 -4.66 -4.05
CA GLY A 148 12.22 -5.77 -3.31
C GLY A 148 12.41 -7.15 -3.91
N TYR A 149 12.23 -8.15 -3.05
CA TYR A 149 12.21 -9.55 -3.34
C TYR A 149 10.86 -10.15 -2.95
N PHE A 150 10.35 -11.03 -3.80
CA PHE A 150 9.12 -11.79 -3.54
C PHE A 150 9.36 -13.27 -3.82
N TRP A 151 8.83 -14.14 -2.96
CA TRP A 151 8.79 -15.57 -3.21
C TRP A 151 7.65 -16.26 -2.47
N ASN A 152 7.26 -17.42 -3.01
CA ASN A 152 6.39 -18.37 -2.31
C ASN A 152 7.27 -19.30 -1.45
N ALA A 153 6.74 -19.81 -0.34
CA ALA A 153 7.40 -20.92 0.34
C ALA A 153 7.13 -22.23 -0.41
N LYS A 154 7.77 -23.35 0.02
CA LYS A 154 7.49 -24.69 -0.52
C LYS A 154 5.99 -25.04 -0.49
N ASN A 155 5.26 -24.49 0.49
CA ASN A 155 3.80 -24.55 0.54
C ASN A 155 3.19 -23.32 -0.18
N LYS A 156 2.35 -23.56 -1.19
CA LYS A 156 1.66 -22.54 -2.02
C LYS A 156 0.82 -21.52 -1.23
N TYR A 157 0.49 -21.81 0.02
CA TYR A 157 -0.28 -20.91 0.88
C TYR A 157 0.56 -19.81 1.52
N LYS A 158 1.89 -19.91 1.49
CA LYS A 158 2.82 -19.00 2.16
C LYS A 158 3.54 -18.13 1.15
N LYS A 159 3.52 -16.82 1.38
CA LYS A 159 4.17 -15.81 0.53
C LYS A 159 5.00 -14.87 1.39
N HIS A 160 6.13 -14.45 0.85
CA HIS A 160 7.09 -13.57 1.48
C HIS A 160 7.38 -12.39 0.56
N PHE A 161 7.43 -11.21 1.15
CA PHE A 161 7.79 -9.95 0.49
C PHE A 161 8.84 -9.29 1.36
N LEU A 162 10.00 -8.99 0.81
CA LEU A 162 11.08 -8.29 1.50
C LEU A 162 11.46 -7.10 0.63
N ASN A 163 11.31 -5.89 1.15
CA ASN A 163 11.87 -4.70 0.54
C ASN A 163 13.05 -4.27 1.41
N PRO A 164 14.29 -4.61 1.05
CA PRO A 164 15.45 -4.18 1.82
C PRO A 164 15.57 -2.66 1.86
N PHE A 165 15.08 -1.99 0.82
CA PHE A 165 15.21 -0.55 0.68
C PHE A 165 14.01 0.06 -0.04
N THR A 166 13.44 1.09 0.57
CA THR A 166 12.41 1.97 0.00
C THR A 166 12.74 3.39 0.43
N ILE A 167 12.93 4.29 -0.53
CA ILE A 167 13.02 5.73 -0.26
C ILE A 167 11.70 6.37 -0.68
N SER A 168 11.13 7.18 0.18
CA SER A 168 9.96 8.00 -0.09
C SER A 168 10.25 9.44 0.32
N LEU A 169 10.17 10.37 -0.62
CA LEU A 169 10.29 11.79 -0.39
C LEU A 169 8.91 12.43 -0.59
N ILE A 170 8.41 13.07 0.46
CA ILE A 170 7.14 13.80 0.44
C ILE A 170 7.47 15.28 0.59
N LYS A 171 6.98 16.09 -0.35
CA LYS A 171 7.05 17.56 -0.29
C LYS A 171 5.65 18.15 -0.36
N ILE A 172 5.36 19.08 0.55
CA ILE A 172 4.04 19.69 0.70
C ILE A 172 4.22 21.21 0.68
N HIS A 173 3.51 21.87 -0.22
CA HIS A 173 3.44 23.33 -0.28
C HIS A 173 2.04 23.75 0.15
N LEU A 174 1.96 24.47 1.27
CA LEU A 174 0.71 24.97 1.83
C LEU A 174 0.43 26.38 1.32
N THR A 175 -0.85 26.71 1.13
CA THR A 175 -1.26 28.12 0.98
C THR A 175 -1.05 28.86 2.30
N GLU A 176 -0.73 30.17 2.24
CA GLU A 176 -0.50 30.98 3.45
C GLU A 176 -1.70 31.00 4.40
N GLN A 177 -2.93 31.03 3.84
CA GLN A 177 -4.15 30.95 4.62
C GLN A 177 -4.27 29.62 5.37
N PHE A 178 -3.94 28.51 4.70
CA PHE A 178 -4.03 27.19 5.31
C PHE A 178 -2.92 26.96 6.34
N LYS A 179 -1.71 27.44 6.07
CA LYS A 179 -0.59 27.43 7.01
C LYS A 179 -0.94 28.16 8.30
N THR A 180 -1.45 29.39 8.20
CA THR A 180 -1.87 30.18 9.37
C THR A 180 -2.96 29.45 10.17
N ARG A 181 -3.93 28.82 9.49
CA ARG A 181 -4.97 28.03 10.13
C ARG A 181 -4.38 26.83 10.89
N ILE A 182 -3.51 26.04 10.26
CA ILE A 182 -2.85 24.89 10.91
C ILE A 182 -2.05 25.33 12.14
N GLU A 183 -1.34 26.44 12.05
CA GLU A 183 -0.55 26.99 13.17
C GLU A 183 -1.47 27.45 14.32
N GLN A 184 -2.63 28.04 14.03
CA GLN A 184 -3.63 28.43 15.03
C GLN A 184 -4.28 27.24 15.74
N GLU A 185 -4.45 26.10 15.05
CA GLU A 185 -4.97 24.86 15.67
C GLU A 185 -4.04 24.31 16.76
N ASN A 186 -2.74 24.69 16.73
CA ASN A 186 -1.72 24.29 17.71
C ASN A 186 -1.71 22.78 18.01
N ASN A 187 -1.97 21.97 16.97
CA ASN A 187 -2.04 20.51 17.08
C ASN A 187 -0.84 19.87 16.38
N PRO A 188 0.09 19.24 17.12
CA PRO A 188 1.28 18.61 16.56
C PRO A 188 1.00 17.56 15.49
N PHE A 189 -0.12 16.83 15.59
CA PHE A 189 -0.48 15.79 14.61
C PHE A 189 -0.91 16.39 13.28
N ILE A 190 -1.65 17.51 13.30
CA ILE A 190 -2.06 18.21 12.09
C ILE A 190 -0.83 18.81 11.42
N ILE A 191 0.00 19.53 12.18
CA ILE A 191 1.24 20.14 11.68
C ILE A 191 2.13 19.07 11.04
N SER A 192 2.37 17.94 11.73
CA SER A 192 3.20 16.85 11.21
C SER A 192 2.61 16.15 9.97
N SER A 193 1.30 16.27 9.72
CA SER A 193 0.68 15.69 8.53
C SER A 193 0.94 16.50 7.27
N PHE A 194 1.34 17.76 7.45
CA PHE A 194 1.58 18.73 6.38
C PHE A 194 3.04 19.20 6.31
N THR A 195 3.96 18.43 6.91
CA THR A 195 5.40 18.69 6.87
C THR A 195 6.11 17.78 5.89
N ASP A 196 7.08 18.35 5.17
CA ASP A 196 8.04 17.60 4.36
C ASP A 196 8.75 16.54 5.21
N HIS A 197 8.89 15.34 4.65
CA HIS A 197 9.60 14.28 5.32
C HIS A 197 10.18 13.27 4.32
N LEU A 198 11.30 12.68 4.72
CA LEU A 198 12.01 11.63 4.00
C LEU A 198 11.88 10.32 4.78
N ILE A 199 11.51 9.24 4.11
CA ILE A 199 11.44 7.91 4.72
C ILE A 199 12.38 6.99 3.94
N SER A 200 13.38 6.45 4.63
CA SER A 200 14.20 5.35 4.14
C SER A 200 13.87 4.11 4.94
N ALA A 201 13.14 3.16 4.37
CA ALA A 201 12.57 2.03 5.08
C ALA A 201 12.98 0.68 4.51
N SER A 202 13.16 -0.28 5.41
CA SER A 202 13.19 -1.71 5.11
C SER A 202 11.91 -2.34 5.64
N ASN A 203 11.22 -3.13 4.84
CA ASN A 203 10.02 -3.82 5.28
C ASN A 203 9.99 -5.29 4.87
N TYR A 204 9.35 -6.09 5.71
CA TYR A 204 9.10 -7.51 5.45
C TYR A 204 7.64 -7.82 5.72
N THR A 205 7.01 -8.52 4.78
CA THR A 205 5.63 -9.00 4.91
C THR A 205 5.55 -10.48 4.65
N TYR A 206 4.92 -11.19 5.57
CA TYR A 206 4.56 -12.59 5.45
C TYR A 206 3.04 -12.72 5.30
N VAL A 207 2.60 -13.52 4.33
CA VAL A 207 1.18 -13.82 4.11
C VAL A 207 0.97 -15.32 4.07
N TYR A 208 0.03 -15.81 4.86
CA TYR A 208 -0.54 -17.15 4.76
C TYR A 208 -2.00 -17.04 4.31
N ASN A 209 -2.37 -17.76 3.26
CA ASN A 209 -3.75 -17.90 2.83
C ASN A 209 -3.98 -19.31 2.24
N ASN A 210 -4.81 -20.11 2.89
CA ASN A 210 -5.15 -21.47 2.44
C ASN A 210 -6.53 -21.60 1.78
N GLN A 211 -7.18 -20.47 1.48
CA GLN A 211 -8.38 -20.45 0.65
C GLN A 211 -8.10 -21.21 -0.64
N THR A 212 -9.05 -22.03 -1.10
CA THR A 212 -8.95 -22.56 -2.46
C THR A 212 -10.23 -22.29 -3.21
N SER A 213 -10.04 -21.93 -4.47
CA SER A 213 -11.14 -21.56 -5.36
C SER A 213 -12.14 -22.71 -5.48
N ASN A 214 -13.43 -22.38 -5.59
CA ASN A 214 -14.52 -23.30 -5.85
C ASN A 214 -14.70 -24.43 -4.82
N LYS A 215 -14.24 -24.23 -3.57
CA LYS A 215 -14.53 -25.15 -2.47
C LYS A 215 -15.09 -24.38 -1.28
N THR A 216 -16.27 -24.80 -0.82
CA THR A 216 -16.85 -24.35 0.45
C THR A 216 -16.16 -25.09 1.57
N ARG A 217 -15.13 -24.46 2.13
CA ARG A 217 -14.35 -25.02 3.24
C ARG A 217 -13.76 -23.91 4.06
N ASP A 218 -13.53 -24.23 5.32
CA ASP A 218 -12.86 -23.33 6.24
C ASP A 218 -11.49 -22.94 5.74
N PHE A 219 -11.16 -21.67 5.91
CA PHE A 219 -9.85 -21.16 5.57
C PHE A 219 -9.43 -20.03 6.51
N LYS A 220 -8.13 -19.82 6.53
CA LYS A 220 -7.43 -18.87 7.40
C LYS A 220 -6.61 -17.95 6.51
N PHE A 221 -6.70 -16.67 6.83
CA PHE A 221 -5.82 -15.65 6.30
C PHE A 221 -5.00 -15.07 7.45
N PHE A 222 -3.70 -14.93 7.23
CA PHE A 222 -2.80 -14.31 8.19
C PHE A 222 -1.82 -13.44 7.43
N ARG A 223 -1.65 -12.20 7.89
CA ARG A 223 -0.65 -11.27 7.41
C ARG A 223 0.09 -10.69 8.60
N PHE A 224 1.42 -10.74 8.52
CA PHE A 224 2.32 -10.05 9.42
C PHE A 224 3.24 -9.15 8.61
N SER A 225 3.36 -7.89 8.99
CA SER A 225 4.25 -6.92 8.36
C SER A 225 5.09 -6.22 9.42
N THR A 226 6.37 -6.01 9.13
CA THR A 226 7.29 -5.21 9.93
C THR A 226 7.97 -4.20 9.03
N GLU A 227 8.19 -2.99 9.52
CA GLU A 227 8.87 -1.92 8.81
C GLU A 227 9.79 -1.19 9.79
N PHE A 228 11.02 -0.94 9.35
CA PHE A 228 12.03 -0.18 10.08
C PHE A 228 12.50 0.95 9.19
N ALA A 229 12.34 2.18 9.64
CA ALA A 229 12.68 3.38 8.89
C ALA A 229 13.82 4.17 9.54
N GLY A 230 14.59 4.89 8.74
CA GLY A 230 15.64 5.82 9.16
C GLY A 230 16.98 5.17 9.51
N ASN A 231 17.02 3.88 9.84
CA ASN A 231 18.26 3.22 10.32
C ASN A 231 19.41 3.22 9.29
N THR A 232 19.10 3.07 8.00
CA THR A 232 20.12 3.10 6.93
C THR A 232 20.73 4.49 6.78
N LEU A 233 19.90 5.55 6.85
CA LEU A 233 20.37 6.94 6.77
C LEU A 233 21.13 7.34 8.04
N TRP A 234 20.62 6.92 9.19
CA TRP A 234 21.33 7.12 10.46
C TRP A 234 22.71 6.47 10.46
N LEU A 235 22.82 5.24 9.92
CA LEU A 235 24.12 4.58 9.80
C LEU A 235 25.07 5.36 8.88
N SER A 236 24.59 5.87 7.74
CA SER A 236 25.42 6.70 6.87
C SER A 236 25.83 8.01 7.54
N ASP A 237 24.94 8.66 8.30
CA ASP A 237 25.25 9.90 9.00
C ASP A 237 26.32 9.72 10.07
N VAL A 238 26.23 8.62 10.83
CA VAL A 238 27.25 8.27 11.84
C VAL A 238 28.59 7.96 11.18
N MET A 239 28.60 7.21 10.07
CA MET A 239 29.83 6.87 9.35
C MET A 239 30.49 8.08 8.68
N LEU A 240 29.69 9.00 8.15
CA LEU A 240 30.16 10.21 7.46
C LEU A 240 30.36 11.41 8.41
N ASN A 241 30.01 11.26 9.68
CA ASN A 241 30.03 12.31 10.69
C ASN A 241 29.26 13.57 10.24
N THR A 242 28.08 13.36 9.66
CA THR A 242 27.22 14.44 9.15
C THR A 242 26.86 15.41 10.28
N PRO A 243 26.94 16.74 10.08
CA PRO A 243 26.50 17.69 11.09
C PRO A 243 24.98 17.64 11.27
N LYS A 244 24.54 17.83 12.52
CA LYS A 244 23.11 17.98 12.86
C LYS A 244 22.66 19.42 12.64
N ASN A 245 21.36 19.59 12.39
CA ASN A 245 20.72 20.89 12.33
C ASN A 245 20.56 21.53 13.73
N GLU A 246 19.99 22.74 13.77
CA GLU A 246 19.71 23.49 15.00
C GLU A 246 18.78 22.74 15.99
N LYS A 247 17.95 21.83 15.48
CA LYS A 247 17.02 21.01 16.26
C LYS A 247 17.61 19.67 16.70
N GLY A 248 18.89 19.41 16.43
CA GLY A 248 19.61 18.19 16.82
C GLY A 248 19.34 16.96 15.95
N GLY A 249 18.70 17.11 14.79
CA GLY A 249 18.40 16.07 13.80
C GLY A 249 19.31 16.14 12.57
N PHE A 250 19.44 15.01 11.88
CA PHE A 250 20.09 14.88 10.58
C PHE A 250 19.09 15.20 9.45
N GLU A 251 19.60 15.86 8.41
CA GLU A 251 18.79 16.31 7.28
C GLU A 251 19.43 15.95 5.93
N TYR A 252 18.58 15.65 4.97
CA TYR A 252 18.93 15.54 3.57
C TYR A 252 18.00 16.47 2.78
N PHE A 253 18.54 17.32 1.91
CA PHE A 253 17.76 18.32 1.16
C PHE A 253 16.92 19.25 2.08
N HIS A 254 17.45 19.61 3.24
CA HIS A 254 16.77 20.40 4.29
C HIS A 254 15.51 19.73 4.87
N ILE A 255 15.44 18.40 4.77
CA ILE A 255 14.31 17.61 5.27
C ILE A 255 14.86 16.59 6.26
N GLN A 256 14.30 16.57 7.47
CA GLN A 256 14.60 15.53 8.45
C GLN A 256 13.97 14.22 8.00
N TYR A 257 14.75 13.14 8.03
CA TYR A 257 14.18 11.82 7.76
C TYR A 257 13.49 11.25 8.99
N ALA A 258 12.38 10.56 8.76
CA ALA A 258 11.65 9.84 9.77
C ALA A 258 12.41 8.57 10.19
N GLN A 259 12.43 8.30 11.49
CA GLN A 259 13.02 7.10 12.06
C GLN A 259 12.02 6.46 13.01
N TYR A 260 11.61 5.23 12.71
CA TYR A 260 10.55 4.53 13.44
C TYR A 260 10.60 3.03 13.19
N MET A 261 9.92 2.28 14.05
CA MET A 261 9.58 0.88 13.81
C MET A 261 8.07 0.71 13.76
N LYS A 262 7.58 -0.17 12.90
CA LYS A 262 6.16 -0.42 12.72
C LYS A 262 5.90 -1.91 12.54
N PHE A 263 4.85 -2.40 13.19
CA PHE A 263 4.42 -3.79 13.17
C PHE A 263 2.92 -3.84 12.90
N ASP A 264 2.51 -4.71 11.98
CA ASP A 264 1.11 -4.96 11.65
C ASP A 264 0.82 -6.46 11.68
N PHE A 265 -0.32 -6.81 12.25
CA PHE A 265 -0.86 -8.15 12.35
C PHE A 265 -2.33 -8.13 11.91
N ASP A 266 -2.71 -9.01 10.97
CA ASP A 266 -4.10 -9.21 10.55
C ASP A 266 -4.36 -10.72 10.45
N TYR A 267 -5.26 -11.21 11.28
CA TYR A 267 -5.72 -12.59 11.27
C TYR A 267 -7.21 -12.64 10.96
N ARG A 268 -7.59 -13.55 10.05
CA ARG A 268 -8.99 -13.79 9.69
C ARG A 268 -9.26 -15.27 9.62
N TYR A 269 -10.39 -15.67 10.17
CA TYR A 269 -10.90 -17.03 10.06
C TYR A 269 -12.30 -17.02 9.46
N TYR A 270 -12.46 -17.86 8.45
CA TYR A 270 -13.71 -18.05 7.72
C TYR A 270 -14.18 -19.46 7.99
N ASN A 271 -15.23 -19.59 8.79
CA ASN A 271 -15.98 -20.83 8.95
C ASN A 271 -17.07 -20.85 7.87
N GLN A 272 -16.95 -21.73 6.88
CA GLN A 272 -17.83 -21.76 5.72
C GLN A 272 -18.81 -22.93 5.77
N ALA A 273 -20.09 -22.60 5.63
CA ALA A 273 -21.16 -23.54 5.33
C ALA A 273 -21.72 -23.28 3.91
N PRO A 274 -22.57 -24.17 3.36
CA PRO A 274 -23.09 -24.02 2.00
C PRO A 274 -23.80 -22.70 1.70
N PHE A 275 -24.54 -22.14 2.66
CA PHE A 275 -25.37 -20.93 2.51
C PHE A 275 -25.06 -19.84 3.53
N SER A 276 -24.08 -20.06 4.39
CA SER A 276 -23.69 -19.12 5.43
C SER A 276 -22.20 -19.21 5.74
N ALA A 277 -21.65 -18.17 6.35
CA ALA A 277 -20.31 -18.17 6.86
C ALA A 277 -20.20 -17.30 8.10
N LEU A 278 -19.48 -17.78 9.11
CA LEU A 278 -19.06 -16.95 10.23
C LEU A 278 -17.62 -16.48 9.97
N VAL A 279 -17.45 -15.16 9.90
CA VAL A 279 -16.15 -14.53 9.63
C VAL A 279 -15.72 -13.77 10.86
N SER A 280 -14.50 -14.04 11.30
CA SER A 280 -13.85 -13.31 12.39
C SER A 280 -12.56 -12.67 11.89
N ARG A 281 -12.28 -11.46 12.36
CA ARG A 281 -11.05 -10.73 12.08
C ARG A 281 -10.53 -10.09 13.36
N ILE A 282 -9.23 -10.22 13.57
CA ILE A 282 -8.49 -9.46 14.59
C ILE A 282 -7.32 -8.80 13.89
N ALA A 283 -7.18 -7.49 14.07
CA ALA A 283 -6.08 -6.71 13.55
C ALA A 283 -5.44 -5.90 14.65
N PHE A 284 -4.11 -5.86 14.65
CA PHE A 284 -3.29 -5.12 15.60
C PHE A 284 -2.18 -4.40 14.83
N GLY A 285 -1.89 -3.16 15.22
CA GLY A 285 -0.84 -2.35 14.65
C GLY A 285 -0.17 -1.49 15.72
N ILE A 286 1.15 -1.36 15.66
CA ILE A 286 1.93 -0.45 16.49
C ILE A 286 3.06 0.15 15.68
N GLY A 287 3.19 1.47 15.73
CA GLY A 287 4.22 2.25 15.09
C GLY A 287 4.81 3.21 16.10
N ARG A 288 6.12 3.16 16.32
CA ARG A 288 6.80 3.98 17.32
C ARG A 288 7.95 4.75 16.68
N PRO A 289 7.89 6.10 16.65
CA PRO A 289 9.02 6.91 16.25
C PRO A 289 10.14 6.87 17.30
N TYR A 290 11.37 7.05 16.85
CA TYR A 290 12.55 7.13 17.71
C TYR A 290 13.70 7.81 16.98
N GLY A 291 14.68 8.34 17.73
CA GLY A 291 15.92 8.87 17.14
C GLY A 291 15.71 10.19 16.42
N ASN A 292 15.93 10.22 15.10
CA ASN A 292 16.06 11.45 14.31
C ASN A 292 14.83 12.37 14.35
N LEU A 293 13.63 11.78 14.24
CA LEU A 293 12.36 12.51 14.25
C LEU A 293 11.40 11.81 15.21
N ASN A 294 10.96 12.52 16.25
CA ASN A 294 10.10 11.97 17.30
C ASN A 294 8.60 12.03 16.98
N VAL A 295 8.25 11.89 15.70
CA VAL A 295 6.86 11.82 15.24
C VAL A 295 6.76 10.79 14.13
N LEU A 296 5.70 9.97 14.18
CA LEU A 296 5.40 9.01 13.14
C LEU A 296 4.77 9.76 11.95
N PRO A 297 5.30 9.63 10.72
CA PRO A 297 4.70 10.29 9.56
C PRO A 297 3.21 9.95 9.40
N PHE A 298 2.44 10.89 8.88
CA PHE A 298 0.99 10.74 8.76
C PHE A 298 0.57 9.52 7.94
N GLU A 299 1.27 9.24 6.84
CA GLU A 299 1.04 8.10 5.95
C GLU A 299 1.33 6.75 6.64
N LYS A 300 2.07 6.78 7.75
CA LYS A 300 2.47 5.62 8.54
C LYS A 300 1.69 5.49 9.84
N SER A 301 0.97 6.54 10.22
CA SER A 301 0.10 6.58 11.38
C SER A 301 -1.18 5.78 11.16
N TYR A 302 -1.74 5.27 12.25
CA TYR A 302 -2.98 4.50 12.24
C TYR A 302 -4.20 5.40 12.41
N PHE A 303 -5.35 4.94 11.94
CA PHE A 303 -6.65 5.58 12.17
C PHE A 303 -7.76 4.53 12.28
N GLY A 304 -8.86 4.89 12.94
CA GLY A 304 -10.08 4.08 13.06
C GLY A 304 -11.22 4.57 12.16
N GLY A 305 -12.26 3.73 12.03
CA GLY A 305 -13.48 4.05 11.28
C GLY A 305 -13.42 3.76 9.77
N GLY A 306 -14.56 3.91 9.11
CA GLY A 306 -14.77 3.64 7.69
C GLY A 306 -15.24 2.22 7.37
N ALA A 307 -15.65 1.99 6.12
CA ALA A 307 -16.28 0.74 5.67
C ALA A 307 -15.39 -0.52 5.85
N ASN A 308 -14.07 -0.35 5.83
CA ASN A 308 -13.09 -1.44 5.98
C ASN A 308 -12.56 -1.62 7.42
N GLY A 309 -12.98 -0.76 8.36
CA GLY A 309 -12.59 -0.81 9.76
C GLY A 309 -13.81 -1.02 10.64
N ILE A 310 -14.22 0.04 11.35
CA ILE A 310 -15.45 0.06 12.15
C ILE A 310 -16.54 0.77 11.33
N ARG A 311 -17.53 -0.01 10.87
CA ARG A 311 -18.71 0.50 10.16
C ARG A 311 -19.49 1.48 11.05
N ALA A 312 -20.26 2.37 10.43
CA ALA A 312 -21.00 3.49 11.05
C ALA A 312 -20.15 4.66 11.57
N TRP A 313 -18.82 4.53 11.66
CA TRP A 313 -17.93 5.65 11.92
C TRP A 313 -17.33 6.14 10.60
N GLN A 314 -17.22 7.47 10.43
CA GLN A 314 -16.46 8.05 9.33
C GLN A 314 -14.98 7.64 9.46
N ALA A 315 -14.27 7.56 8.32
CA ALA A 315 -12.86 7.23 8.35
C ALA A 315 -12.08 8.35 9.08
N ARG A 316 -11.14 7.98 9.94
CA ARG A 316 -10.27 8.90 10.70
C ARG A 316 -10.98 9.73 11.76
N THR A 317 -12.23 9.41 12.13
CA THR A 317 -12.92 10.08 13.24
C THR A 317 -12.87 9.30 14.55
N LEU A 318 -12.46 8.04 14.51
CA LEU A 318 -12.31 7.20 15.70
C LEU A 318 -10.84 7.15 16.14
N GLY A 319 -10.58 7.60 17.37
CA GLY A 319 -9.26 7.70 17.99
C GLY A 319 -9.36 8.04 19.47
N PRO A 320 -8.26 8.51 20.10
CA PRO A 320 -8.22 8.74 21.55
C PRO A 320 -9.23 9.81 21.98
N GLY A 321 -10.19 9.43 22.83
CA GLY A 321 -11.28 10.30 23.29
C GLY A 321 -10.87 11.48 24.20
N SER A 322 -9.57 11.74 24.36
CA SER A 322 -9.04 12.89 25.10
C SER A 322 -8.80 14.12 24.21
N LEU A 323 -9.10 14.05 22.91
CA LEU A 323 -9.04 15.21 22.03
C LEU A 323 -10.31 16.07 22.24
N PRO A 324 -10.19 17.38 22.53
CA PRO A 324 -11.33 18.26 22.77
C PRO A 324 -12.38 18.21 21.65
N ASP A 325 -13.67 18.12 22.01
CA ASP A 325 -14.81 18.07 21.08
C ASP A 325 -14.85 19.28 20.11
N SER A 326 -14.28 20.42 20.52
CA SER A 326 -14.13 21.61 19.65
C SER A 326 -13.27 21.36 18.40
N LEU A 327 -12.38 20.36 18.44
CA LEU A 327 -11.56 19.93 17.30
C LEU A 327 -12.28 18.91 16.40
N ILE A 328 -13.34 18.27 16.90
CA ILE A 328 -14.13 17.28 16.16
C ILE A 328 -15.19 17.99 15.29
N SER A 329 -15.72 19.12 15.78
CA SER A 329 -16.75 19.90 15.07
C SER A 329 -16.30 20.52 13.74
N THR A 330 -14.99 20.61 13.48
CA THR A 330 -14.46 21.24 12.27
C THR A 330 -14.27 20.29 11.09
N GLN A 331 -14.52 18.98 11.20
CA GLN A 331 -14.31 17.96 10.14
C GLN A 331 -12.89 17.86 9.52
N PHE A 332 -11.95 18.75 9.90
CA PHE A 332 -10.59 18.77 9.36
C PHE A 332 -9.59 17.94 10.18
N VAL A 333 -9.96 17.48 11.39
CA VAL A 333 -9.03 16.78 12.28
C VAL A 333 -9.14 15.27 12.10
N ASN A 334 -8.14 14.72 11.42
CA ASN A 334 -7.93 13.28 11.36
C ASN A 334 -7.42 12.78 12.72
N GLN A 335 -8.20 11.94 13.39
CA GLN A 335 -7.74 11.21 14.56
C GLN A 335 -6.81 10.09 14.11
N ILE A 336 -5.51 10.34 14.29
CA ILE A 336 -4.45 9.37 14.02
C ILE A 336 -3.78 8.94 15.32
N GLY A 337 -3.07 7.83 15.26
CA GLY A 337 -2.32 7.33 16.41
C GLY A 337 -1.23 6.36 16.05
N GLU A 338 -0.46 6.01 17.06
CA GLU A 338 0.67 5.08 16.99
C GLU A 338 0.23 3.62 17.17
N ILE A 339 -0.95 3.37 17.73
CA ILE A 339 -1.47 2.03 18.01
C ILE A 339 -2.85 1.87 17.40
N LYS A 340 -3.14 0.67 16.88
CA LYS A 340 -4.45 0.27 16.38
C LYS A 340 -4.80 -1.12 16.84
N ILE A 341 -6.01 -1.29 17.36
CA ILE A 341 -6.59 -2.59 17.72
C ILE A 341 -8.00 -2.63 17.16
N GLU A 342 -8.29 -3.61 16.31
CA GLU A 342 -9.61 -3.81 15.72
C GLU A 342 -10.03 -5.27 15.78
N GLY A 343 -11.31 -5.50 16.12
CA GLY A 343 -11.95 -6.81 16.05
C GLY A 343 -13.25 -6.72 15.26
N ASN A 344 -13.52 -7.72 14.43
CA ASN A 344 -14.78 -7.83 13.70
C ASN A 344 -15.31 -9.26 13.79
N LEU A 345 -16.62 -9.40 13.96
CA LEU A 345 -17.36 -10.65 13.84
C LEU A 345 -18.54 -10.41 12.91
N GLU A 346 -18.69 -11.25 11.89
CA GLU A 346 -19.68 -11.07 10.82
C GLU A 346 -20.33 -12.41 10.48
N TYR A 347 -21.67 -12.46 10.52
CA TYR A 347 -22.44 -13.62 10.09
C TYR A 347 -23.01 -13.36 8.70
N ARG A 348 -22.46 -14.04 7.70
CA ARG A 348 -22.83 -13.90 6.30
C ARG A 348 -23.83 -14.98 5.93
N PHE A 349 -24.89 -14.63 5.21
CA PHE A 349 -25.90 -15.57 4.74
C PHE A 349 -26.46 -15.16 3.38
N ASP A 350 -26.96 -16.13 2.62
CA ASP A 350 -27.58 -15.85 1.34
C ASP A 350 -29.01 -15.32 1.55
N ILE A 351 -29.29 -14.11 1.05
CA ILE A 351 -30.65 -13.56 0.95
C ILE A 351 -31.30 -14.06 -0.34
N THR A 352 -30.53 -14.06 -1.42
CA THR A 352 -30.86 -14.70 -2.70
C THR A 352 -29.62 -15.36 -3.29
N LYS A 353 -29.73 -16.03 -4.45
CA LYS A 353 -28.56 -16.56 -5.18
C LYS A 353 -27.55 -15.50 -5.61
N LEU A 354 -27.96 -14.23 -5.66
CA LEU A 354 -27.12 -13.09 -6.10
C LEU A 354 -26.75 -12.14 -4.95
N PHE A 355 -27.59 -12.06 -3.92
CA PHE A 355 -27.42 -11.13 -2.81
C PHE A 355 -27.11 -11.87 -1.51
N LYS A 356 -26.01 -11.47 -0.86
CA LYS A 356 -25.60 -11.99 0.45
C LYS A 356 -25.74 -10.89 1.51
N GLY A 357 -26.28 -11.24 2.66
CA GLY A 357 -26.34 -10.40 3.86
C GLY A 357 -25.11 -10.58 4.74
N ALA A 358 -24.86 -9.61 5.63
CA ALA A 358 -23.67 -9.52 6.49
C ALA A 358 -23.84 -8.58 7.69
#